data_AF-A0A959HNW1-F1
#
_entry.id   AF-A0A959HNW1-F1
#
_cell.length_a   1.000
_cell.length_b   1.000
_cell.length_c   1.000
_cell.angle_alpha   90.00
_cell.angle_beta   90.00
_cell.angle_gamma   90.00
#
_symmetry.space_group_name_H-M   'P 1'
#
loop_
_entity.id
_entity.type
_entity.pdbx_description
1 polymer ?
#
loop_
_entity_poly.entity_id
_entity_poly.type
_entity_poly.pdbx_seq_one_letter_code
_entity_poly.pdbx_strand_id
1 'polypeptide(L)'
;MLFLATVLAYAPLTAQTDTIIQNYHRADAPKATETHVQLSLKVLDLQNRGVPNLDLWVVNKKQDKVWYGQTDRVGEVVFLLPRGQVFTVNAADEEGFESFRTINDEFVSSRLAIGYSPKEYTETIRNDTVYQEVAESQMPTRSRVLLWLTVVGFEGQPHEGEVLYFNMQKSGKVFVAETDATGRAILMLPKGDSIFMSTTFEPNVTSFIFPNDDRAGKLRLRYTTIGTKAILAREAERARQAAIRDSLYRLDRVRDSIAAEHALAGEEDFLHMLSFGGDPEKVKEKITSRAAKERVKLEA
;
A
#
# COMPACT_ATOMS: atom_id res chain seq x y z
N MET A 1 27.61 -6.06 9.85
CA MET A 1 26.34 -6.71 9.48
C MET A 1 26.54 -7.36 8.12
N LEU A 2 26.63 -8.69 8.07
CA LEU A 2 26.75 -9.45 6.82
C LEU A 2 25.34 -9.63 6.26
N PHE A 3 25.04 -9.05 5.10
CA PHE A 3 23.81 -9.33 4.38
C PHE A 3 23.95 -10.66 3.66
N LEU A 4 23.19 -11.66 4.10
CA LEU A 4 23.02 -12.94 3.42
C LEU A 4 22.16 -12.67 2.17
N ALA A 5 22.78 -12.62 1.00
CA ALA A 5 22.06 -12.54 -0.27
C ALA A 5 21.42 -13.89 -0.56
N THR A 6 20.12 -14.02 -0.31
CA THR A 6 19.35 -15.20 -0.69
C THR A 6 19.16 -15.19 -2.21
N VAL A 7 19.97 -15.97 -2.92
CA VAL A 7 19.77 -16.22 -4.35
C VAL A 7 18.46 -16.99 -4.49
N LEU A 8 17.45 -16.34 -5.06
CA LEU A 8 16.24 -17.00 -5.55
C LEU A 8 16.66 -17.97 -6.66
N ALA A 9 16.85 -19.23 -6.30
CA ALA A 9 16.96 -20.31 -7.28
C ALA A 9 15.64 -20.33 -8.07
N TYR A 10 15.72 -20.07 -9.37
CA TYR A 10 14.64 -20.36 -10.31
C TYR A 10 14.25 -21.83 -10.08
N ALA A 11 13.05 -22.07 -9.57
CA ALA A 11 12.52 -23.42 -9.56
C ALA A 11 12.48 -23.87 -11.03
N PRO A 12 13.16 -24.96 -11.42
CA PRO A 12 12.94 -25.51 -12.75
C PRO A 12 11.44 -25.78 -12.85
N LEU A 13 10.82 -25.43 -13.98
CA LEU A 13 9.44 -25.82 -14.28
C LEU A 13 9.32 -27.28 -13.84
N THR A 14 8.53 -27.52 -12.80
CA THR A 14 8.24 -28.88 -12.36
C THR A 14 7.58 -29.52 -13.56
N ALA A 15 8.30 -30.44 -14.20
CA ALA A 15 7.93 -31.00 -15.49
C ALA A 15 6.52 -31.59 -15.37
N GLN A 16 5.53 -30.83 -15.81
CA GLN A 16 4.18 -31.34 -15.97
C GLN A 16 4.29 -32.46 -16.99
N THR A 17 3.82 -33.65 -16.63
CA THR A 17 4.15 -34.93 -17.27
C THR A 17 3.79 -35.03 -18.76
N ASP A 18 3.13 -34.04 -19.35
CA ASP A 18 2.74 -33.96 -20.76
C ASP A 18 3.16 -32.63 -21.44
N THR A 19 4.43 -32.25 -21.28
CA THR A 19 5.01 -31.08 -21.99
C THR A 19 5.62 -31.48 -23.33
N ILE A 20 5.09 -30.91 -24.41
CA ILE A 20 5.55 -31.09 -25.80
C ILE A 20 6.41 -29.89 -26.19
N ILE A 21 7.69 -30.11 -26.49
CA ILE A 21 8.61 -29.05 -26.92
C ILE A 21 8.47 -28.83 -28.43
N GLN A 22 8.07 -27.61 -28.83
CA GLN A 22 7.88 -27.16 -30.20
C GLN A 22 8.58 -25.81 -30.40
N ASN A 23 9.90 -25.84 -30.58
CA ASN A 23 10.70 -24.66 -30.94
C ASN A 23 10.75 -24.44 -32.44
N TYR A 24 9.58 -24.44 -33.09
CA TYR A 24 9.50 -24.20 -34.53
C TYR A 24 9.49 -22.70 -34.82
N HIS A 25 10.23 -22.31 -35.84
CA HIS A 25 10.26 -20.95 -36.36
C HIS A 25 9.76 -20.92 -37.81
N ARG A 26 9.69 -19.74 -38.40
CA ARG A 26 9.11 -19.59 -39.75
C ARG A 26 9.79 -20.44 -40.83
N ALA A 27 11.08 -20.74 -40.68
CA ALA A 27 11.87 -21.48 -41.66
C ALA A 27 11.64 -23.01 -41.61
N ASP A 28 11.33 -23.54 -40.44
CA ASP A 28 11.19 -24.96 -40.12
C ASP A 28 9.79 -25.32 -39.58
N ALA A 29 8.84 -24.38 -39.72
CA ALA A 29 7.46 -24.53 -39.28
C ALA A 29 6.80 -25.77 -39.91
N PRO A 30 6.27 -26.71 -39.10
CA PRO A 30 5.49 -27.80 -39.62
C PRO A 30 4.23 -27.27 -40.27
N LYS A 31 3.85 -27.85 -41.42
CA LYS A 31 2.61 -27.50 -42.10
C LYS A 31 1.40 -27.98 -41.30
N ALA A 32 0.30 -27.24 -41.38
CA ALA A 32 -0.99 -27.69 -40.88
C ALA A 32 -1.41 -29.04 -41.49
N THR A 33 -2.17 -29.82 -40.73
CA THR A 33 -2.64 -31.16 -41.12
C THR A 33 -4.17 -31.23 -41.00
N GLU A 34 -4.76 -32.39 -41.31
CA GLU A 34 -6.19 -32.63 -41.12
C GLU A 34 -6.62 -32.52 -39.64
N THR A 35 -5.73 -32.79 -38.70
CA THR A 35 -6.03 -32.82 -37.25
C THR A 35 -5.45 -31.65 -36.46
N HIS A 36 -4.45 -30.96 -37.01
CA HIS A 36 -3.73 -29.89 -36.32
C HIS A 36 -3.66 -28.61 -37.15
N VAL A 37 -3.82 -27.48 -36.45
CA VAL A 37 -3.69 -26.12 -36.96
C VAL A 37 -2.27 -25.63 -36.70
N GLN A 38 -1.66 -24.99 -37.69
CA GLN A 38 -0.41 -24.26 -37.51
C GLN A 38 -0.72 -22.87 -36.95
N LEU A 39 -0.27 -22.57 -35.73
CA LEU A 39 -0.40 -21.26 -35.10
C LEU A 39 0.94 -20.53 -35.12
N SER A 40 1.01 -19.42 -35.86
CA SER A 40 2.09 -18.44 -35.73
C SER A 40 1.70 -17.42 -34.66
N LEU A 41 2.48 -17.39 -33.56
CA LEU A 41 2.30 -16.46 -32.46
C LEU A 41 3.41 -15.41 -32.51
N LYS A 42 3.03 -14.14 -32.68
CA LYS A 42 3.94 -13.00 -32.67
C LYS A 42 3.80 -12.22 -31.38
N VAL A 43 4.88 -12.10 -30.63
CA VAL A 43 4.92 -11.32 -29.39
C VAL A 43 5.53 -9.95 -29.65
N LEU A 44 4.81 -8.91 -29.29
CA LEU A 44 5.17 -7.51 -29.52
C LEU A 44 5.33 -6.78 -28.19
N ASP A 45 6.29 -5.85 -28.10
CA ASP A 45 6.35 -4.88 -27.01
C ASP A 45 5.34 -3.73 -27.23
N LEU A 46 5.30 -2.77 -26.29
CA LEU A 46 4.43 -1.59 -26.40
C LEU A 46 4.81 -0.65 -27.56
N GLN A 47 5.99 -0.81 -28.14
CA GLN A 47 6.47 -0.09 -29.33
C GLN A 47 6.25 -0.90 -30.62
N ASN A 48 5.46 -1.98 -30.56
CA ASN A 48 5.20 -2.91 -31.67
C ASN A 48 6.45 -3.60 -32.24
N ARG A 49 7.52 -3.74 -31.44
CA ARG A 49 8.73 -4.50 -31.81
C ARG A 49 8.61 -5.94 -31.30
N GLY A 50 9.14 -6.88 -32.06
CA GLY A 50 9.17 -8.28 -31.66
C GLY A 50 10.00 -8.50 -30.39
N VAL A 51 9.50 -9.30 -29.45
CA VAL A 51 10.24 -9.66 -28.21
C VAL A 51 10.97 -10.99 -28.45
N PRO A 52 12.31 -10.98 -28.62
CA PRO A 52 13.06 -12.18 -28.94
C PRO A 52 13.38 -13.03 -27.71
N ASN A 53 13.62 -14.33 -27.93
CA ASN A 53 14.04 -15.30 -26.90
C ASN A 53 13.10 -15.35 -25.70
N LEU A 54 11.80 -15.11 -25.91
CA LEU A 54 10.78 -15.16 -24.88
C LEU A 54 10.23 -16.58 -24.80
N ASP A 55 10.26 -17.15 -23.60
CA ASP A 55 9.68 -18.46 -23.33
C ASP A 55 8.16 -18.37 -23.30
N LEU A 56 7.51 -19.17 -24.14
CA LEU A 56 6.06 -19.27 -24.22
C LEU A 56 5.63 -20.72 -23.96
N TRP A 57 4.50 -20.89 -23.29
CA TRP A 57 3.84 -22.18 -23.26
C TRP A 57 2.34 -22.04 -23.43
N VAL A 58 1.80 -22.88 -24.29
CA VAL A 58 0.39 -22.96 -24.63
C VAL A 58 -0.19 -24.14 -23.88
N VAL A 59 -1.25 -23.92 -23.09
CA VAL A 59 -1.84 -24.94 -22.22
C VAL A 59 -3.25 -25.28 -22.69
N ASN A 60 -3.54 -26.57 -22.77
CA ASN A 60 -4.89 -27.08 -22.96
C ASN A 60 -5.36 -27.77 -21.67
N LYS A 61 -6.17 -27.06 -20.88
CA LYS A 61 -6.67 -27.56 -19.59
C LYS A 61 -7.55 -28.81 -19.70
N LYS A 62 -8.20 -29.05 -20.85
CA LYS A 62 -9.06 -30.22 -21.03
C LYS A 62 -8.27 -31.50 -21.26
N GLN A 63 -7.12 -31.37 -21.92
CA GLN A 63 -6.24 -32.51 -22.25
C GLN A 63 -5.08 -32.66 -21.26
N ASP A 64 -4.91 -31.71 -20.34
CA ASP A 64 -3.75 -31.59 -19.46
C ASP A 64 -2.41 -31.61 -20.21
N LYS A 65 -2.38 -30.94 -21.38
CA LYS A 65 -1.21 -30.86 -22.27
C LYS A 65 -0.64 -29.45 -22.34
N VAL A 66 0.68 -29.38 -22.43
CA VAL A 66 1.44 -28.13 -22.56
C VAL A 66 2.31 -28.18 -23.80
N TRP A 67 2.30 -27.13 -24.61
CA TRP A 67 3.21 -26.95 -25.74
C TRP A 67 4.15 -25.81 -25.43
N TYR A 68 5.44 -26.08 -25.35
CA TYR A 68 6.47 -25.09 -25.02
C TYR A 68 7.23 -24.67 -26.27
N GLY A 69 7.53 -23.38 -26.40
CA GLY A 69 8.30 -22.83 -27.50
C GLY A 69 8.94 -21.49 -27.13
N GLN A 70 10.07 -21.16 -27.73
CA GLN A 70 10.75 -19.87 -27.54
C GLN A 70 10.62 -18.99 -28.79
N THR A 71 10.42 -17.67 -28.61
CA THR A 71 10.34 -16.73 -29.74
C THR A 71 11.69 -16.51 -30.43
N ASP A 72 11.67 -16.36 -31.75
CA ASP A 72 12.85 -16.06 -32.55
C ASP A 72 13.31 -14.59 -32.45
N ARG A 73 14.31 -14.20 -33.28
CA ARG A 73 14.85 -12.84 -33.34
C ARG A 73 13.82 -11.76 -33.70
N VAL A 74 12.69 -12.11 -34.31
CA VAL A 74 11.61 -11.18 -34.67
C VAL A 74 10.39 -11.31 -33.76
N GLY A 75 10.52 -12.08 -32.67
CA GLY A 75 9.47 -12.31 -31.68
C GLY A 75 8.38 -13.26 -32.15
N GLU A 76 8.67 -14.19 -33.06
CA GLU A 76 7.70 -15.16 -33.60
C GLU A 76 8.05 -16.59 -33.16
N VAL A 77 7.03 -17.38 -32.83
CA VAL A 77 7.13 -18.83 -32.60
C VAL A 77 5.94 -19.53 -33.26
N VAL A 78 6.15 -20.76 -33.72
CA VAL A 78 5.11 -21.54 -34.39
C VAL A 78 4.79 -22.79 -33.58
N PHE A 79 3.50 -23.01 -33.34
CA PHE A 79 2.97 -24.20 -32.69
C PHE A 79 2.10 -25.02 -33.64
N LEU A 80 2.09 -26.33 -33.47
CA LEU A 80 1.18 -27.25 -34.12
C LEU A 80 0.21 -27.80 -33.08
N LEU A 81 -1.02 -27.28 -33.09
CA LEU A 81 -2.02 -27.48 -32.05
C LEU A 81 -3.25 -28.23 -32.57
N PRO A 82 -3.92 -29.08 -31.77
CA PRO A 82 -5.19 -29.70 -32.15
C PRO A 82 -6.25 -28.67 -32.59
N ARG A 83 -6.99 -28.98 -33.66
CA ARG A 83 -8.07 -28.12 -34.18
C ARG A 83 -9.30 -28.06 -33.28
N GLY A 84 -10.03 -26.95 -33.31
CA GLY A 84 -11.29 -26.76 -32.59
C GLY A 84 -11.20 -26.72 -31.07
N GLN A 85 -10.01 -26.56 -30.48
CA GLN A 85 -9.79 -26.58 -29.03
C GLN A 85 -9.47 -25.19 -28.48
N VAL A 86 -9.68 -25.03 -27.17
CA VAL A 86 -9.39 -23.77 -26.45
C VAL A 86 -8.06 -23.93 -25.73
N PHE A 87 -7.19 -22.94 -25.92
CA PHE A 87 -5.87 -22.90 -25.34
C PHE A 87 -5.67 -21.60 -24.58
N THR A 88 -4.78 -21.64 -23.59
CA THR A 88 -4.30 -20.48 -22.85
C THR A 88 -2.81 -20.33 -23.09
N VAL A 89 -2.38 -19.16 -23.56
CA VAL A 89 -0.97 -18.79 -23.71
C VAL A 89 -0.47 -18.27 -22.36
N ASN A 90 0.71 -18.69 -21.99
CA ASN A 90 1.49 -18.13 -20.89
C ASN A 90 2.83 -17.62 -21.46
N ALA A 91 3.39 -16.57 -20.85
CA ALA A 91 4.59 -15.91 -21.35
C ALA A 91 5.53 -15.55 -20.20
N ALA A 92 6.75 -16.07 -20.23
CA ALA A 92 7.81 -15.88 -19.24
C ALA A 92 7.39 -16.12 -17.78
N ASP A 93 6.89 -15.10 -17.09
CA ASP A 93 6.42 -15.14 -15.69
C ASP A 93 4.93 -14.82 -15.54
N GLU A 94 4.22 -14.59 -16.65
CA GLU A 94 2.79 -14.33 -16.70
C GLU A 94 1.99 -15.57 -17.16
N GLU A 95 1.25 -16.16 -16.23
CA GLU A 95 0.25 -17.18 -16.52
C GLU A 95 -1.08 -16.55 -16.97
N GLY A 96 -1.84 -17.28 -17.79
CA GLY A 96 -3.16 -16.86 -18.24
C GLY A 96 -3.14 -15.69 -19.22
N PHE A 97 -2.04 -15.48 -19.92
CA PHE A 97 -1.75 -14.26 -20.68
C PHE A 97 -2.80 -13.94 -21.75
N GLU A 98 -3.21 -14.94 -22.54
CA GLU A 98 -4.23 -14.83 -23.60
C GLU A 98 -4.95 -16.18 -23.72
N SER A 99 -6.24 -16.18 -24.07
CA SER A 99 -6.95 -17.42 -24.41
C SER A 99 -7.56 -17.34 -25.79
N PHE A 100 -7.37 -18.39 -26.59
CA PHE A 100 -7.87 -18.44 -27.96
C PHE A 100 -8.42 -19.82 -28.29
N ARG A 101 -9.24 -19.89 -29.35
CA ARG A 101 -9.75 -21.15 -29.89
C ARG A 101 -9.15 -21.38 -31.27
N THR A 102 -8.56 -22.55 -31.49
CA THR A 102 -8.11 -22.93 -32.84
C THR A 102 -9.32 -23.13 -33.76
N ILE A 103 -9.19 -22.72 -35.03
CA ILE A 103 -10.23 -22.91 -36.05
C ILE A 103 -10.47 -24.42 -36.22
N ASN A 104 -11.72 -24.83 -36.38
CA ASN A 104 -12.10 -26.22 -36.59
C ASN A 104 -12.22 -26.54 -38.08
N ASP A 105 -11.11 -26.40 -38.81
CA ASP A 105 -11.04 -26.62 -40.26
C ASP A 105 -9.65 -27.21 -40.63
N GLU A 106 -9.55 -27.85 -41.78
CA GLU A 106 -8.38 -28.63 -42.20
C GLU A 106 -7.32 -27.76 -42.86
N PHE A 107 -6.05 -28.10 -42.65
CA PHE A 107 -4.91 -27.42 -43.27
C PHE A 107 -4.86 -25.90 -42.99
N VAL A 108 -5.51 -25.45 -41.91
CA VAL A 108 -5.58 -24.04 -41.55
C VAL A 108 -4.30 -23.58 -40.84
N SER A 109 -3.81 -22.42 -41.28
CA SER A 109 -2.79 -21.66 -40.57
C SER A 109 -3.41 -20.41 -39.96
N SER A 110 -3.15 -20.16 -38.69
CA SER A 110 -3.63 -18.99 -37.94
C SER A 110 -2.45 -18.12 -37.52
N ARG A 111 -2.66 -16.80 -37.48
CA ARG A 111 -1.69 -15.84 -36.95
C ARG A 111 -2.31 -15.07 -35.81
N LEU A 112 -1.65 -15.06 -34.66
CA LEU A 112 -2.04 -14.31 -33.48
C LEU A 112 -0.90 -13.37 -33.08
N ALA A 113 -1.23 -12.11 -32.77
CA ALA A 113 -0.28 -11.15 -32.24
C ALA A 113 -0.68 -10.77 -30.82
N ILE A 114 0.25 -10.88 -29.88
CA ILE A 114 0.02 -10.56 -28.47
C ILE A 114 1.03 -9.52 -27.99
N GLY A 115 0.57 -8.56 -27.19
CA GLY A 115 1.41 -7.48 -26.64
C GLY A 115 1.91 -7.82 -25.25
N TYR A 116 3.22 -7.92 -25.04
CA TYR A 116 3.91 -8.31 -23.81
C TYR A 116 4.74 -7.15 -23.23
N SER A 117 4.72 -7.03 -21.91
CA SER A 117 5.56 -6.10 -21.16
C SER A 117 6.30 -6.87 -20.07
N PRO A 118 7.63 -6.83 -20.04
CA PRO A 118 8.39 -7.56 -19.04
C PRO A 118 8.12 -7.03 -17.62
N LYS A 119 8.24 -7.94 -16.66
CA LYS A 119 8.29 -7.62 -15.24
C LYS A 119 9.67 -7.09 -14.87
N GLU A 120 9.76 -5.79 -14.58
CA GLU A 120 10.95 -5.10 -14.07
C GLU A 120 10.74 -4.65 -12.61
N TYR A 121 10.06 -5.48 -11.82
CA TYR A 121 9.86 -5.23 -10.38
C TYR A 121 10.02 -6.50 -9.55
N THR A 122 10.50 -6.34 -8.32
CA THR A 122 10.61 -7.42 -7.34
C THR A 122 9.49 -7.32 -6.31
N GLU A 123 9.11 -8.46 -5.73
CA GLU A 123 8.13 -8.51 -4.65
C GLU A 123 8.69 -9.31 -3.49
N THR A 124 8.62 -8.77 -2.28
CA THR A 124 8.93 -9.47 -1.04
C THR A 124 7.65 -9.58 -0.22
N ILE A 125 7.19 -10.81 0.01
CA ILE A 125 5.98 -11.08 0.79
C ILE A 125 6.38 -11.39 2.23
N ARG A 126 5.76 -10.69 3.19
CA ARG A 126 5.90 -10.93 4.63
C ARG A 126 4.50 -11.05 5.22
N ASN A 127 4.07 -12.29 5.49
CA ASN A 127 2.69 -12.63 5.85
C ASN A 127 1.70 -12.21 4.76
N ASP A 128 0.79 -11.30 5.07
CA ASP A 128 -0.20 -10.68 4.17
C ASP A 128 0.34 -9.42 3.46
N THR A 129 1.47 -8.89 3.91
CA THR A 129 2.04 -7.65 3.39
C THR A 129 2.99 -7.91 2.23
N VAL A 130 2.83 -7.16 1.14
CA VAL A 130 3.66 -7.21 -0.07
C VAL A 130 4.43 -5.90 -0.21
N TYR A 131 5.75 -6.01 -0.22
CA TYR A 131 6.67 -4.92 -0.51
C TYR A 131 7.17 -5.04 -1.95
N GLN A 132 7.18 -3.94 -2.69
CA GLN A 132 7.62 -3.93 -4.08
C GLN A 132 8.75 -2.92 -4.30
N GLU A 133 9.71 -3.29 -5.15
CA GLU A 133 10.66 -2.34 -5.74
C GLU A 133 10.35 -2.26 -7.23
N VAL A 134 9.78 -1.13 -7.66
CA VAL A 134 9.31 -0.93 -9.04
C VAL A 134 10.17 0.14 -9.70
N ALA A 135 10.77 -0.18 -10.85
CA ALA A 135 11.54 0.78 -11.62
C ALA A 135 10.63 1.88 -12.22
N GLU A 136 11.14 3.11 -12.36
CA GLU A 136 10.40 4.20 -13.03
C GLU A 136 10.11 3.89 -14.51
N SER A 137 10.92 3.04 -15.14
CA SER A 137 10.73 2.55 -16.51
C SER A 137 9.62 1.51 -16.62
N GLN A 138 9.12 0.97 -15.49
CA GLN A 138 8.12 -0.09 -15.50
C GLN A 138 6.90 0.34 -16.29
N MET A 139 6.43 -0.58 -17.11
CA MET A 139 5.19 -0.42 -17.87
C MET A 139 4.09 -1.29 -17.24
N PRO A 140 2.82 -0.88 -17.35
CA PRO A 140 1.72 -1.71 -16.87
C PRO A 140 1.67 -3.04 -17.64
N THR A 141 1.24 -4.10 -16.96
CA THR A 141 1.10 -5.42 -17.57
C THR A 141 -0.38 -5.74 -17.77
N ARG A 142 -0.68 -6.91 -18.35
CA ARG A 142 -2.07 -7.35 -18.51
C ARG A 142 -2.70 -7.69 -17.18
N SER A 143 -1.95 -8.31 -16.27
CA SER A 143 -2.44 -8.73 -14.95
C SER A 143 -2.43 -7.61 -13.90
N ARG A 144 -1.69 -6.51 -14.15
CA ARG A 144 -1.46 -5.46 -13.14
C ARG A 144 -1.52 -4.04 -13.71
N VAL A 145 -2.03 -3.13 -12.88
CA VAL A 145 -2.06 -1.69 -13.13
C VAL A 145 -0.84 -1.04 -12.49
N LEU A 146 -0.18 -0.18 -13.25
CA LEU A 146 0.90 0.66 -12.75
C LEU A 146 0.31 1.90 -12.06
N LEU A 147 0.46 1.98 -10.75
CA LEU A 147 0.05 3.13 -9.94
C LEU A 147 1.22 4.10 -9.76
N TRP A 148 0.98 5.36 -10.12
CA TRP A 148 1.83 6.51 -9.84
C TRP A 148 1.14 7.35 -8.79
N LEU A 149 1.62 7.29 -7.55
CA LEU A 149 1.11 8.07 -6.45
C LEU A 149 2.00 9.28 -6.22
N THR A 150 1.39 10.45 -6.03
CA THR A 150 2.07 11.65 -5.55
C THR A 150 1.38 12.16 -4.28
N VAL A 151 2.14 12.25 -3.19
CA VAL A 151 1.68 12.80 -1.90
C VAL A 151 2.27 14.19 -1.72
N VAL A 152 1.39 15.17 -1.55
CA VAL A 152 1.77 16.59 -1.39
C VAL A 152 1.03 17.24 -0.23
N GLY A 153 1.61 18.31 0.28
CA GLY A 153 0.97 19.21 1.22
C GLY A 153 -0.04 20.14 0.57
N PHE A 154 -0.77 20.89 1.39
CA PHE A 154 -1.75 21.87 0.92
C PHE A 154 -1.13 23.02 0.09
N GLU A 155 0.17 23.27 0.25
CA GLU A 155 0.92 24.26 -0.53
C GLU A 155 1.65 23.62 -1.72
N GLY A 156 1.42 22.32 -1.99
CA GLY A 156 2.01 21.57 -3.09
C GLY A 156 3.42 21.02 -2.83
N GLN A 157 3.97 21.22 -1.63
CA GLN A 157 5.25 20.65 -1.20
C GLN A 157 5.17 19.11 -1.15
N PRO A 158 6.19 18.38 -1.61
CA PRO A 158 6.19 16.92 -1.51
C PRO A 158 6.35 16.45 -0.07
N HIS A 159 5.74 15.31 0.27
CA HIS A 159 5.97 14.63 1.54
C HIS A 159 6.75 13.33 1.33
N GLU A 160 8.01 13.34 1.76
CA GLU A 160 8.93 12.18 1.75
C GLU A 160 8.69 11.25 2.95
N GLY A 161 8.80 9.95 2.70
CA GLY A 161 8.72 8.90 3.72
C GLY A 161 7.29 8.64 4.23
N GLU A 162 6.28 9.00 3.45
CA GLU A 162 4.89 8.69 3.78
C GLU A 162 4.60 7.25 3.40
N VAL A 163 4.12 6.47 4.37
CA VAL A 163 3.77 5.06 4.17
C VAL A 163 2.27 4.95 3.88
N LEU A 164 1.96 4.29 2.76
CA LEU A 164 0.58 4.03 2.33
C LEU A 164 0.34 2.54 2.16
N TYR A 165 -0.88 2.13 2.49
CA TYR A 165 -1.33 0.74 2.47
C TYR A 165 -2.46 0.58 1.46
N PHE A 166 -2.38 -0.42 0.61
CA PHE A 166 -3.37 -0.76 -0.41
C PHE A 166 -3.94 -2.14 -0.11
N ASN A 167 -5.10 -2.16 0.56
CA ASN A 167 -5.76 -3.35 1.04
C ASN A 167 -6.63 -3.97 -0.06
N MET A 168 -6.22 -5.15 -0.53
CA MET A 168 -6.94 -5.93 -1.54
C MET A 168 -8.05 -6.75 -0.89
N GLN A 169 -9.30 -6.51 -1.25
CA GLN A 169 -10.44 -7.11 -0.55
C GLN A 169 -10.62 -8.60 -0.83
N LYS A 170 -10.42 -9.04 -2.08
CA LYS A 170 -10.62 -10.44 -2.45
C LYS A 170 -9.43 -11.31 -2.06
N SER A 171 -8.21 -10.82 -2.31
CA SER A 171 -7.00 -11.59 -1.99
C SER A 171 -6.56 -11.47 -0.53
N GLY A 172 -7.04 -10.46 0.21
CA GLY A 172 -6.62 -10.18 1.58
C GLY A 172 -5.19 -9.67 1.72
N LYS A 173 -4.49 -9.41 0.61
CA LYS A 173 -3.11 -8.92 0.61
C LYS A 173 -3.07 -7.40 0.82
N VAL A 174 -2.00 -6.93 1.43
CA VAL A 174 -1.75 -5.50 1.66
C VAL A 174 -0.49 -5.09 0.91
N PHE A 175 -0.61 -4.21 -0.07
CA PHE A 175 0.56 -3.65 -0.76
C PHE A 175 1.01 -2.39 -0.03
N VAL A 176 2.31 -2.26 0.23
CA VAL A 176 2.90 -1.11 0.93
C VAL A 176 3.75 -0.31 -0.03
N ALA A 177 3.59 1.01 0.01
CA ALA A 177 4.50 1.94 -0.63
C ALA A 177 4.95 3.03 0.33
N GLU A 178 6.19 3.46 0.14
CA GLU A 178 6.78 4.62 0.80
C GLU A 178 7.10 5.68 -0.25
N THR A 179 6.81 6.94 0.04
CA THR A 179 7.13 8.04 -0.87
C THR A 179 8.61 8.41 -0.82
N ASP A 180 9.18 8.69 -1.98
CA ASP A 180 10.54 9.19 -2.13
C ASP A 180 10.68 10.68 -1.76
N ALA A 181 11.89 11.24 -1.92
CA ALA A 181 12.19 12.65 -1.68
C ALA A 181 11.36 13.65 -2.51
N THR A 182 10.76 13.19 -3.61
CA THR A 182 9.84 13.98 -4.46
C THR A 182 8.37 13.79 -4.09
N GLY A 183 8.09 13.04 -3.01
CA GLY A 183 6.75 12.70 -2.57
C GLY A 183 6.05 11.71 -3.48
N ARG A 184 6.80 10.92 -4.26
CA ARG A 184 6.24 9.97 -5.22
C ARG A 184 6.44 8.53 -4.77
N ALA A 185 5.49 7.68 -5.14
CA ALA A 185 5.61 6.23 -4.99
C ALA A 185 5.04 5.53 -6.22
N ILE A 186 5.65 4.41 -6.60
CA ILE A 186 5.26 3.61 -7.76
C ILE A 186 4.97 2.18 -7.29
N LEU A 187 3.85 1.63 -7.75
CA LEU A 187 3.37 0.29 -7.38
C LEU A 187 2.77 -0.44 -8.59
N MET A 188 2.82 -1.77 -8.57
CA MET A 188 2.17 -2.65 -9.53
C MET A 188 1.05 -3.43 -8.84
N LEU A 189 -0.18 -2.95 -8.98
CA LEU A 189 -1.35 -3.50 -8.29
C LEU A 189 -2.09 -4.53 -9.16
N PRO A 190 -2.46 -5.71 -8.65
CA PRO A 190 -3.27 -6.69 -9.37
C PRO A 190 -4.64 -6.14 -9.80
N LYS A 191 -5.09 -6.58 -10.98
CA LYS A 191 -6.44 -6.34 -11.48
C LYS A 191 -7.44 -7.34 -10.91
N GLY A 192 -8.72 -7.02 -11.06
CA GLY A 192 -9.83 -7.88 -10.66
C GLY A 192 -10.18 -7.83 -9.18
N ASP A 193 -9.51 -6.97 -8.41
CA ASP A 193 -9.76 -6.77 -6.98
C ASP A 193 -10.29 -5.34 -6.69
N SER A 194 -10.98 -5.21 -5.57
CA SER A 194 -11.33 -3.92 -4.97
C SER A 194 -10.23 -3.54 -4.00
N ILE A 195 -9.74 -2.31 -4.09
CA ILE A 195 -8.57 -1.85 -3.37
C ILE A 195 -8.95 -0.65 -2.51
N PHE A 196 -8.64 -0.71 -1.22
CA PHE A 196 -8.77 0.43 -0.32
C PHE A 196 -7.40 0.99 0.02
N MET A 197 -7.19 2.27 -0.29
CA MET A 197 -5.99 2.98 0.12
C MET A 197 -6.18 3.51 1.54
N SER A 198 -5.19 3.28 2.38
CA SER A 198 -5.12 3.77 3.76
C SER A 198 -3.78 4.45 3.99
N THR A 199 -3.74 5.38 4.94
CA THR A 199 -2.49 5.95 5.47
C THR A 199 -2.24 5.38 6.87
N THR A 200 -1.13 5.76 7.49
CA THR A 200 -0.82 5.40 8.88
C THR A 200 -1.90 5.86 9.88
N PHE A 201 -2.59 6.98 9.63
CA PHE A 201 -3.56 7.56 10.57
C PHE A 201 -5.01 7.45 10.12
N GLU A 202 -5.25 7.36 8.81
CA GLU A 202 -6.60 7.36 8.25
C GLU A 202 -6.80 6.07 7.42
N PRO A 203 -7.64 5.13 7.90
CA PRO A 203 -8.00 3.95 7.14
C PRO A 203 -9.01 4.30 6.04
N ASN A 204 -8.95 3.58 4.92
CA ASN A 204 -9.93 3.63 3.83
C ASN A 204 -10.18 5.05 3.26
N VAL A 205 -9.12 5.84 3.11
CA VAL A 205 -9.15 7.20 2.52
C VAL A 205 -9.87 7.22 1.18
N THR A 206 -9.61 6.20 0.35
CA THR A 206 -10.25 6.08 -0.97
C THR A 206 -10.27 4.63 -1.43
N SER A 207 -11.11 4.33 -2.41
CA SER A 207 -11.24 2.99 -2.96
C SER A 207 -11.29 3.00 -4.49
N PHE A 208 -10.75 1.94 -5.09
CA PHE A 208 -10.71 1.76 -6.52
C PHE A 208 -11.08 0.32 -6.87
N ILE A 209 -11.61 0.13 -8.06
CA ILE A 209 -11.87 -1.20 -8.63
C ILE A 209 -11.18 -1.24 -9.98
N PHE A 210 -10.28 -2.22 -10.15
CA PHE A 210 -9.67 -2.46 -11.44
C PHE A 210 -10.40 -3.62 -12.13
N PRO A 211 -11.05 -3.38 -13.29
CA PRO A 211 -11.68 -4.46 -14.03
C PRO A 211 -10.62 -5.50 -14.42
N ASN A 212 -11.02 -6.78 -14.39
CA ASN A 212 -10.17 -7.87 -14.88
C ASN A 212 -10.29 -7.95 -16.41
N ASP A 213 -9.75 -6.94 -17.10
CA ASP A 213 -9.69 -6.88 -18.56
C ASP A 213 -8.24 -6.84 -19.06
N ASP A 214 -8.06 -7.08 -20.36
CA ASP A 214 -6.74 -7.22 -20.99
C ASP A 214 -6.03 -5.87 -21.24
N ARG A 215 -6.62 -4.74 -20.82
CA ARG A 215 -6.08 -3.41 -21.13
C ARG A 215 -4.96 -3.04 -20.16
N ALA A 216 -3.74 -2.86 -20.65
CA ALA A 216 -2.67 -2.31 -19.83
C ALA A 216 -3.06 -0.89 -19.35
N GLY A 217 -3.01 -0.65 -18.04
CA GLY A 217 -3.54 0.57 -17.43
C GLY A 217 -2.53 1.27 -16.51
N LYS A 218 -2.48 2.60 -16.58
CA LYS A 218 -1.76 3.44 -15.62
C LYS A 218 -2.78 4.20 -14.77
N LEU A 219 -2.65 4.15 -13.45
CA LEU A 219 -3.40 5.00 -12.55
C LEU A 219 -2.48 6.10 -12.02
N ARG A 220 -2.90 7.36 -12.11
CA ARG A 220 -2.21 8.49 -11.47
C ARG A 220 -3.07 8.98 -10.31
N LEU A 221 -2.54 8.89 -9.10
CA LEU A 221 -3.20 9.38 -7.90
C LEU A 221 -2.42 10.56 -7.34
N ARG A 222 -3.14 11.62 -6.97
CA ARG A 222 -2.58 12.71 -6.16
C ARG A 222 -3.33 12.75 -4.83
N TYR A 223 -2.61 12.62 -3.73
CA TYR A 223 -3.14 12.68 -2.38
C TYR A 223 -2.59 13.91 -1.67
N THR A 224 -3.48 14.75 -1.15
CA THR A 224 -3.10 15.98 -0.44
C THR A 224 -3.32 15.78 1.06
N THR A 225 -2.29 15.95 1.87
CA THR A 225 -2.36 15.73 3.33
C THR A 225 -1.40 16.66 4.08
N ILE A 226 -1.50 16.75 5.41
CA ILE A 226 -0.52 17.47 6.24
C ILE A 226 0.79 16.69 6.45
N GLY A 227 0.80 15.39 6.14
CA GLY A 227 1.92 14.49 6.33
C GLY A 227 2.04 13.94 7.74
N THR A 228 2.62 12.75 7.85
CA THR A 228 2.81 11.98 9.09
C THR A 228 3.61 12.77 10.12
N LYS A 229 4.71 13.40 9.70
CA LYS A 229 5.57 14.19 10.60
C LYS A 229 4.81 15.33 11.27
N ALA A 230 3.95 16.03 10.54
CA ALA A 230 3.16 17.14 11.09
C ALA A 230 2.04 16.66 12.02
N ILE A 231 1.41 15.52 11.71
CA ILE A 231 0.40 14.89 12.59
C ILE A 231 1.03 14.56 13.95
N LEU A 232 2.16 13.85 13.95
CA LEU A 232 2.87 13.46 15.17
C LEU A 232 3.33 14.69 15.98
N ALA A 233 3.83 15.74 15.32
CA ALA A 233 4.21 16.97 15.99
C ALA A 233 3.01 17.65 16.69
N ARG A 234 1.84 17.67 16.05
CA ARG A 234 0.61 18.21 16.65
C ARG A 234 0.07 17.36 17.79
N GLU A 235 0.24 16.05 17.73
CA GLU A 235 -0.10 15.15 18.84
C GLU A 235 0.81 15.38 20.06
N ALA A 236 2.11 15.49 19.83
CA ALA A 236 3.08 15.78 20.89
C ALA A 236 2.83 17.14 21.55
N GLU A 237 2.54 18.19 20.77
CA GLU A 237 2.23 19.51 21.32
C GLU A 237 0.91 19.52 22.10
N ARG A 238 -0.14 18.85 21.59
CA ARG A 238 -1.40 18.69 22.34
C ARG A 238 -1.20 17.95 23.66
N ALA A 239 -0.38 16.90 23.68
CA ALA A 239 -0.05 16.18 24.90
C ALA A 239 0.70 17.06 25.90
N ARG A 240 1.67 17.87 25.42
CA ARG A 240 2.39 18.84 26.26
C ARG A 240 1.44 19.88 26.86
N GLN A 241 0.55 20.46 26.07
CA GLN A 241 -0.41 21.46 26.54
C GLN A 241 -1.41 20.88 27.54
N ALA A 242 -1.86 19.63 27.33
CA ALA A 242 -2.69 18.92 28.30
C ALA A 242 -1.97 18.74 29.65
N ALA A 243 -0.69 18.33 29.63
CA ALA A 243 0.10 18.17 30.85
C ALA A 243 0.32 19.49 31.61
N ILE A 244 0.54 20.60 30.90
CA ILE A 244 0.62 21.93 31.50
C ILE A 244 -0.71 22.30 32.15
N ARG A 245 -1.82 22.13 31.43
CA ARG A 245 -3.16 22.44 31.93
C ARG A 245 -3.50 21.62 33.18
N ASP A 246 -3.19 20.33 33.18
CA ASP A 246 -3.42 19.46 34.34
C ASP A 246 -2.58 19.89 35.56
N SER A 247 -1.36 20.40 35.32
CA SER A 247 -0.50 20.97 36.37
C SER A 247 -1.08 22.25 36.94
N LEU A 248 -1.63 23.14 36.09
CA LEU A 248 -2.32 24.35 36.53
C LEU A 248 -3.57 24.02 37.34
N TYR A 249 -4.39 23.06 36.92
CA TYR A 249 -5.56 22.62 37.68
C TYR A 249 -5.19 22.06 39.06
N ARG A 250 -4.04 21.38 39.19
CA ARG A 250 -3.56 20.94 40.51
C ARG A 250 -3.20 22.13 41.39
N LEU A 251 -2.51 23.12 40.86
CA LEU A 251 -2.16 24.34 41.60
C LEU A 251 -3.40 25.13 42.03
N ASP A 252 -4.38 25.30 41.12
CA ASP A 252 -5.64 25.97 41.45
C ASP A 252 -6.39 25.20 42.55
N ARG A 253 -6.45 23.86 42.48
CA ARG A 253 -7.08 23.05 43.54
C ARG A 253 -6.38 23.21 44.89
N VAL A 254 -5.04 23.26 44.91
CA VAL A 254 -4.28 23.50 46.14
C VAL A 254 -4.57 24.90 46.68
N ARG A 255 -4.57 25.92 45.83
CA ARG A 255 -4.92 27.30 46.21
C ARG A 255 -6.32 27.36 46.80
N ASP A 256 -7.29 26.73 46.14
CA ASP A 256 -8.69 26.75 46.57
C ASP A 256 -8.87 25.95 47.88
N SER A 257 -8.11 24.87 48.08
CA SER A 257 -8.07 24.13 49.36
C SER A 257 -7.50 25.00 50.49
N ILE A 258 -6.40 25.70 50.25
CA ILE A 258 -5.79 26.63 51.22
C ILE A 258 -6.80 27.76 51.55
N ALA A 259 -7.44 28.36 50.53
CA ALA A 259 -8.44 29.39 50.74
C ALA A 259 -9.67 28.88 51.52
N ALA A 260 -10.13 27.66 51.25
CA ALA A 260 -11.21 27.02 51.99
C ALA A 260 -10.81 26.71 53.44
N GLU A 261 -9.58 26.26 53.67
CA GLU A 261 -9.03 26.08 55.02
C GLU A 261 -8.97 27.40 55.78
N HIS A 262 -8.48 28.49 55.17
CA HIS A 262 -8.49 29.82 55.80
C HIS A 262 -9.93 30.29 56.13
N ALA A 263 -10.88 30.08 55.22
CA ALA A 263 -12.29 30.41 55.45
C ALA A 263 -12.91 29.59 56.59
N LEU A 264 -12.62 28.28 56.66
CA LEU A 264 -13.10 27.38 57.72
C LEU A 264 -12.42 27.62 59.06
N ALA A 265 -11.14 27.96 59.06
CA ALA A 265 -10.38 28.32 60.25
C ALA A 265 -10.88 29.61 60.90
N GLY A 266 -11.80 30.33 60.25
CA GLY A 266 -12.25 31.63 60.71
C GLY A 266 -11.08 32.60 60.82
N GLU A 267 -10.11 32.49 59.91
CA GLU A 267 -9.09 33.51 59.75
C GLU A 267 -9.77 34.74 59.16
N GLU A 268 -10.44 35.47 60.06
CA GLU A 268 -10.72 36.88 59.87
C GLU A 268 -9.38 37.52 59.55
N ASP A 269 -9.19 37.87 58.29
CA ASP A 269 -7.98 38.50 57.82
C ASP A 269 -7.95 39.91 58.43
N PHE A 270 -7.45 39.99 59.67
CA PHE A 270 -7.41 41.20 60.47
C PHE A 270 -6.59 42.28 59.76
N LEU A 271 -5.60 41.87 58.95
CA LEU A 271 -4.84 42.74 58.06
C LEU A 271 -5.72 43.29 56.94
N HIS A 272 -6.57 42.47 56.32
CA HIS A 272 -7.57 42.95 55.35
C HIS A 272 -8.59 43.89 56.00
N MET A 273 -9.07 43.59 57.21
CA MET A 273 -9.97 44.50 57.95
C MET A 273 -9.29 45.83 58.26
N LEU A 274 -8.01 45.85 58.64
CA LEU A 274 -7.25 47.07 58.90
C LEU A 274 -6.91 47.85 57.61
N SER A 275 -6.60 47.15 56.52
CA SER A 275 -6.13 47.77 55.27
C SER A 275 -7.25 48.43 54.46
N PHE A 276 -8.49 47.93 54.56
CA PHE A 276 -9.65 48.46 53.82
C PHE A 276 -10.56 49.34 54.68
N GLY A 277 -10.01 49.98 55.73
CA GLY A 277 -10.72 51.00 56.51
C GLY A 277 -11.72 50.44 57.54
N GLY A 278 -11.55 49.19 57.97
CA GLY A 278 -12.28 48.65 59.11
C GLY A 278 -11.89 49.37 60.41
N ASP A 279 -12.88 49.56 61.28
CA ASP A 279 -12.71 50.19 62.59
C ASP A 279 -11.67 49.41 63.43
N PRO A 280 -10.52 50.02 63.77
CA PRO A 280 -9.42 49.35 64.47
C PRO A 280 -9.84 48.73 65.81
N GLU A 281 -10.80 49.34 66.52
CA GLU A 281 -11.28 48.82 67.80
C GLU A 281 -12.08 47.53 67.61
N LYS A 282 -12.90 47.44 66.55
CA LYS A 282 -13.62 46.19 66.21
C LYS A 282 -12.68 45.08 65.79
N VAL A 283 -11.59 45.41 65.08
CA VAL A 283 -10.55 44.43 64.74
C VAL A 283 -9.87 43.91 66.00
N LYS A 284 -9.50 44.80 66.93
CA LYS A 284 -8.85 44.47 68.20
C LYS A 284 -9.74 43.58 69.08
N GLU A 285 -11.03 43.87 69.17
CA GLU A 285 -12.02 43.07 69.90
C GLU A 285 -12.17 41.65 69.32
N LYS A 286 -12.15 41.52 67.99
CA LYS A 286 -12.18 40.22 67.34
C LYS A 286 -10.89 39.41 67.54
N ILE A 287 -9.72 40.05 67.49
CA ILE A 287 -8.43 39.42 67.80
C ILE A 287 -8.43 38.85 69.23
N THR A 288 -8.86 39.64 70.21
CA THR A 288 -8.89 39.20 71.62
C THR A 288 -9.90 38.09 71.86
N SER A 289 -11.08 38.16 71.24
CA SER A 289 -12.09 37.08 71.28
C SER A 289 -11.55 35.76 70.72
N ARG A 290 -10.80 35.82 69.62
CA ARG A 290 -10.14 34.65 69.03
C ARG A 290 -9.03 34.10 69.92
N ALA A 291 -8.13 34.96 70.40
CA ALA A 291 -7.05 34.55 71.29
C ALA A 291 -7.59 33.84 72.56
N ALA A 292 -8.72 34.31 73.10
CA ALA A 292 -9.38 33.64 74.21
C ALA A 292 -9.89 32.24 73.85
N LYS A 293 -10.54 32.06 72.69
CA LYS A 293 -11.01 30.74 72.22
C LYS A 293 -9.87 29.75 71.97
N GLU A 294 -8.76 30.21 71.39
CA GLU A 294 -7.59 29.37 71.15
C GLU A 294 -6.92 28.95 72.46
N ARG A 295 -6.86 29.84 73.46
CA ARG A 295 -6.35 29.52 74.80
C ARG A 295 -7.14 28.40 75.47
N VAL A 296 -8.47 28.45 75.40
CA VAL A 296 -9.35 27.40 75.93
C VAL A 296 -9.14 26.06 75.21
N LYS A 297 -8.86 26.07 73.90
CA LYS A 297 -8.55 24.86 73.12
C LYS A 297 -7.19 24.23 73.47
N LEU A 298 -6.21 25.03 73.90
CA LEU A 298 -4.88 24.56 74.26
C LEU A 298 -4.81 24.01 75.70
N GLU A 299 -5.72 24.46 76.57
CA GLU A 299 -5.83 24.00 77.95
C GLU A 299 -6.74 22.76 78.11
N ALA A 300 -7.45 22.36 77.04
CA ALA A 300 -8.32 21.18 76.97
C ALA A 300 -7.64 20.01 76.26
#